data_AF-A0A2E9XCF8-F1
#
_entry.id   AF-A0A2E9XCF8-F1
#
_cell.length_a   1.000
_cell.length_b   1.000
_cell.length_c   1.000
_cell.angle_alpha   90.00
_cell.angle_beta   90.00
_cell.angle_gamma   90.00
#
_symmetry.space_group_name_H-M   'P 1'
#
loop_
_entity.id
_entity.type
_entity.pdbx_description
1 polymer ?
#
loop_
_entity_poly.entity_id
_entity_poly.type
_entity_poly.pdbx_seq_one_letter_code
_entity_poly.pdbx_strand_id
1 'polypeptide(L)'
;MFIGGDGGEAFIQMAGPYGMDLTFIQEEVGQASACKMVRSVTMKGIEALYLECMQAARHFGIEDEVLDSVIESMKGRDWREKCDFNMPRSVIHAKRRSDEMDNVAETLREIGQEPRMAEATAETLRWCASLGLKEKYKNHLASGYSEVLDAIEDAKQKQPT
;
A
#
# COMPACT_ATOMS: atom_id res chain seq x y z
N MET A 1 -8.73 -16.39 2.15
CA MET A 1 -7.30 -16.70 1.85
C MET A 1 -7.24 -17.56 0.59
N PHE A 2 -6.32 -17.26 -0.32
CA PHE A 2 -6.15 -18.04 -1.55
C PHE A 2 -5.28 -19.27 -1.33
N ILE A 3 -5.75 -20.43 -1.79
CA ILE A 3 -5.09 -21.72 -1.70
C ILE A 3 -4.82 -22.23 -3.12
N GLY A 4 -3.64 -22.83 -3.31
CA GLY A 4 -3.30 -23.56 -4.53
C GLY A 4 -2.41 -24.76 -4.22
N GLY A 5 -2.17 -25.61 -5.22
CA GLY A 5 -1.51 -26.90 -5.04
C GLY A 5 -2.48 -28.07 -5.14
N ASP A 6 -1.96 -29.25 -5.45
CA ASP A 6 -2.69 -30.52 -5.58
C ASP A 6 -3.46 -30.93 -4.29
N GLY A 7 -2.93 -30.57 -3.12
CA GLY A 7 -3.59 -30.74 -1.83
C GLY A 7 -4.57 -29.62 -1.44
N GLY A 8 -4.77 -28.62 -2.30
CA GLY A 8 -5.51 -27.40 -1.96
C GLY A 8 -6.98 -27.64 -1.61
N GLU A 9 -7.69 -28.45 -2.40
CA GLU A 9 -9.09 -28.79 -2.11
C GLU A 9 -9.24 -29.63 -0.83
N ALA A 10 -8.34 -30.60 -0.63
CA ALA A 10 -8.31 -31.41 0.58
C ALA A 10 -8.08 -30.55 1.83
N PHE A 11 -7.18 -29.57 1.74
CA PHE A 11 -6.95 -28.61 2.82
C PHE A 11 -8.20 -27.78 3.13
N ILE A 12 -8.91 -27.29 2.11
CA ILE A 12 -10.14 -26.51 2.32
C ILE A 12 -11.22 -27.35 2.99
N GLN A 13 -11.41 -28.60 2.57
CA GLN A 13 -12.39 -29.50 3.19
C GLN A 13 -12.06 -29.76 4.67
N MET A 14 -10.78 -29.93 5.00
CA MET A 14 -10.32 -30.13 6.38
C MET A 14 -10.46 -28.87 7.24
N ALA A 15 -10.09 -27.71 6.69
CA ALA A 15 -9.95 -26.46 7.44
C ALA A 15 -11.24 -25.63 7.51
N GLY A 16 -12.13 -25.75 6.51
CA GLY A 16 -13.40 -25.02 6.40
C GLY A 16 -14.31 -25.15 7.64
N PRO A 17 -14.49 -26.35 8.24
CA PRO A 17 -15.30 -26.51 9.45
C PRO A 17 -14.83 -25.68 10.66
N TYR A 18 -13.58 -25.21 10.66
CA TYR A 18 -13.02 -24.35 11.72
C TYR A 18 -13.24 -22.86 11.46
N GLY A 19 -14.06 -22.49 10.45
CA GLY A 19 -14.42 -21.10 10.16
C GLY A 19 -13.38 -20.34 9.34
N MET A 20 -12.44 -21.03 8.68
CA MET A 20 -11.49 -20.39 7.78
C MET A 20 -12.17 -19.97 6.47
N ASP A 21 -12.04 -18.69 6.10
CA ASP A 21 -12.44 -18.19 4.78
C ASP A 21 -11.35 -18.53 3.75
N LEU A 22 -11.54 -19.63 3.01
CA LEU A 22 -10.58 -20.17 2.05
C LEU A 22 -11.19 -20.21 0.65
N THR A 23 -10.39 -19.89 -0.35
CA THR A 23 -10.79 -19.97 -1.76
C THR A 23 -9.70 -20.68 -2.54
N PHE A 24 -10.06 -21.81 -3.16
CA PHE A 24 -9.16 -22.50 -4.09
C PHE A 24 -9.05 -21.69 -5.37
N ILE A 25 -7.84 -21.47 -5.86
CA ILE A 25 -7.62 -20.81 -7.16
C ILE A 25 -7.25 -21.84 -8.22
N GLN A 26 -6.27 -22.70 -7.96
CA GLN A 26 -5.80 -23.70 -8.93
C GLN A 26 -4.86 -24.75 -8.32
N GLU A 27 -4.66 -25.84 -9.05
CA GLU A 27 -3.76 -26.94 -8.68
C GLU A 27 -2.27 -26.58 -8.84
N GLU A 28 -1.90 -25.70 -9.79
CA GLU A 28 -0.50 -25.34 -9.98
C GLU A 28 0.00 -24.45 -8.83
N VAL A 29 1.06 -24.93 -8.18
CA VAL A 29 1.74 -24.29 -7.05
C VAL A 29 2.33 -22.94 -7.47
N GLY A 30 2.15 -21.93 -6.64
CA GLY A 30 2.75 -20.61 -6.82
C GLY A 30 1.78 -19.52 -7.27
N GLN A 31 0.69 -19.85 -7.97
CA GLN A 31 -0.23 -18.81 -8.48
C GLN A 31 -1.10 -18.14 -7.43
N ALA A 32 -1.49 -18.84 -6.37
CA ALA A 32 -2.15 -18.19 -5.23
C ALA A 32 -1.24 -17.11 -4.60
N SER A 33 0.05 -17.41 -4.49
CA SER A 33 1.07 -16.45 -4.04
C SER A 33 1.27 -15.33 -5.06
N ALA A 34 1.36 -15.66 -6.36
CA ALA A 34 1.50 -14.68 -7.43
C ALA A 34 0.33 -13.68 -7.47
N CYS A 35 -0.92 -14.14 -7.29
CA CYS A 35 -2.10 -13.27 -7.23
C CYS A 35 -1.95 -12.20 -6.12
N LYS A 36 -1.46 -12.60 -4.94
CA LYS A 36 -1.20 -11.67 -3.82
C LYS A 36 -0.08 -10.68 -4.15
N MET A 37 0.99 -11.15 -4.79
CA MET A 37 2.13 -10.32 -5.17
C MET A 37 1.73 -9.29 -6.23
N VAL A 38 1.09 -9.73 -7.32
CA VAL A 38 0.62 -8.84 -8.39
C VAL A 38 -0.39 -7.82 -7.87
N ARG A 39 -1.34 -8.24 -7.02
CA ARG A 39 -2.30 -7.30 -6.38
C ARG A 39 -1.59 -6.24 -5.52
N SER A 40 -0.42 -6.55 -4.97
CA SER A 40 0.34 -5.59 -4.16
C SER A 40 0.82 -4.39 -4.96
N VAL A 41 1.09 -4.55 -6.27
CA VAL A 41 1.46 -3.43 -7.17
C VAL A 41 0.39 -2.33 -7.09
N THR A 42 -0.88 -2.69 -7.25
CA THR A 42 -1.98 -1.72 -7.18
C THR A 42 -2.21 -1.22 -5.75
N MET A 43 -2.29 -2.12 -4.78
CA MET A 43 -2.71 -1.74 -3.42
C MET A 43 -1.68 -0.85 -2.72
N LYS A 44 -0.39 -1.15 -2.86
CA LYS A 44 0.69 -0.31 -2.31
C LYS A 44 1.01 0.86 -3.21
N GLY A 45 0.90 0.70 -4.53
CA GLY A 45 1.07 1.81 -5.47
C GLY A 45 0.07 2.94 -5.24
N ILE A 46 -1.20 2.63 -4.95
CA ILE A 46 -2.20 3.64 -4.57
C ILE A 46 -1.80 4.40 -3.30
N GLU A 47 -1.20 3.73 -2.31
CA GLU A 47 -0.74 4.39 -1.09
C GLU A 47 0.44 5.32 -1.31
N ALA A 48 1.42 4.90 -2.11
CA ALA A 48 2.52 5.77 -2.53
C ALA A 48 2.01 6.95 -3.37
N LEU A 49 1.05 6.71 -4.26
CA LEU A 49 0.39 7.75 -5.04
C LEU A 49 -0.32 8.78 -4.15
N TYR A 50 -1.05 8.34 -3.11
CA TYR A 50 -1.65 9.26 -2.14
C TYR A 50 -0.59 10.13 -1.46
N LEU A 51 0.50 9.52 -0.99
CA LEU A 51 1.58 10.24 -0.33
C LEU A 51 2.18 11.31 -1.23
N GLU A 52 2.52 10.97 -2.48
CA GLU A 52 3.15 11.90 -3.41
C GLU A 52 2.18 13.00 -3.86
N CYS A 53 0.98 12.61 -4.30
CA CYS A 53 -0.03 13.52 -4.81
C CYS A 53 -0.47 14.54 -3.75
N MET A 54 -0.78 14.09 -2.54
CA MET A 54 -1.27 14.98 -1.49
C MET A 54 -0.18 15.90 -0.92
N GLN A 55 1.08 15.47 -0.91
CA GLN A 55 2.20 16.36 -0.59
C GLN A 55 2.39 17.45 -1.65
N ALA A 56 2.30 17.11 -2.92
CA ALA A 56 2.38 18.09 -3.99
C ALA A 56 1.19 19.06 -3.92
N ALA A 57 -0.02 18.54 -3.70
CA ALA A 57 -1.22 19.37 -3.55
C ALA A 57 -1.11 20.33 -2.36
N ARG A 58 -0.60 19.86 -1.21
CA ARG A 58 -0.33 20.70 -0.02
C ARG A 58 0.68 21.80 -0.31
N HIS A 59 1.76 21.49 -1.03
CA HIS A 59 2.76 22.48 -1.43
C HIS A 59 2.15 23.65 -2.23
N PHE A 60 1.18 23.35 -3.10
CA PHE A 60 0.47 24.34 -3.90
C PHE A 60 -0.78 24.91 -3.22
N GLY A 61 -1.20 24.38 -2.06
CA GLY A 61 -2.42 24.77 -1.36
C GLY A 61 -3.71 24.40 -2.11
N ILE A 62 -3.71 23.28 -2.85
CA ILE A 62 -4.81 22.84 -3.75
C ILE A 62 -5.32 21.43 -3.43
N GLU A 63 -5.26 21.02 -2.17
CA GLU A 63 -5.67 19.67 -1.75
C GLU A 63 -7.12 19.36 -2.10
N ASP A 64 -8.04 20.29 -1.85
CA ASP A 64 -9.45 20.07 -2.09
C ASP A 64 -9.77 20.01 -3.58
N GLU A 65 -9.20 20.90 -4.39
CA GLU A 65 -9.36 20.89 -5.85
C GLU A 65 -8.83 19.59 -6.48
N VAL A 66 -7.68 19.11 -6.00
CA VAL A 66 -7.10 17.84 -6.48
C VAL A 66 -7.96 16.65 -6.06
N LEU A 67 -8.42 16.60 -4.81
CA LEU A 67 -9.28 15.53 -4.32
C LEU A 67 -10.60 15.48 -5.10
N ASP A 68 -11.25 16.63 -5.28
CA ASP A 68 -12.52 16.74 -5.98
C ASP A 68 -12.38 16.34 -7.47
N SER A 69 -11.30 16.78 -8.13
CA SER A 69 -10.99 16.41 -9.52
C SER A 69 -10.75 14.90 -9.70
N VAL A 70 -10.05 14.27 -8.75
CA VAL A 70 -9.81 12.82 -8.80
C VAL A 70 -11.09 12.04 -8.52
N ILE A 71 -11.93 12.48 -7.59
CA ILE A 71 -13.24 11.86 -7.30
C ILE A 71 -14.13 11.86 -8.55
N GLU A 72 -14.22 13.00 -9.23
CA GLU A 72 -14.97 13.15 -10.48
C GLU A 72 -14.47 12.16 -11.54
N SER A 73 -13.15 12.10 -11.73
CA SER A 73 -12.50 11.19 -12.68
C SER A 73 -12.73 9.71 -12.36
N MET A 74 -12.77 9.37 -11.07
CA MET A 74 -12.90 8.00 -10.57
C MET A 74 -14.35 7.54 -10.42
N LYS A 75 -15.33 8.40 -10.75
CA LYS A 75 -16.78 8.13 -10.78
C LYS A 75 -17.32 7.51 -9.48
N GLY A 76 -17.10 8.20 -8.35
CA GLY A 76 -17.73 7.83 -7.08
C GLY A 76 -16.98 6.75 -6.28
N ARG A 77 -15.70 6.51 -6.58
CA ARG A 77 -14.82 5.92 -5.58
C ARG A 77 -14.54 7.01 -4.55
N ASP A 78 -14.85 6.75 -3.29
CA ASP A 78 -14.59 7.70 -2.20
C ASP A 78 -13.08 7.84 -1.97
N TRP A 79 -12.46 8.70 -2.77
CA TRP A 79 -11.02 8.90 -2.80
C TRP A 79 -10.57 9.63 -1.53
N ARG A 80 -11.36 10.59 -1.05
CA ARG A 80 -11.08 11.33 0.19
C ARG A 80 -11.13 10.42 1.41
N GLU A 81 -12.21 9.63 1.58
CA GLU A 81 -12.28 8.64 2.66
C GLU A 81 -11.14 7.62 2.55
N LYS A 82 -10.74 7.23 1.34
CA LYS A 82 -9.59 6.34 1.14
C LYS A 82 -8.26 7.01 1.46
N CYS A 83 -8.07 8.30 1.22
CA CYS A 83 -6.88 9.04 1.68
C CYS A 83 -6.81 8.99 3.21
N ASP A 84 -7.91 9.39 3.87
CA ASP A 84 -8.03 9.42 5.33
C ASP A 84 -7.86 8.04 5.96
N PHE A 85 -8.33 6.99 5.28
CA PHE A 85 -8.15 5.63 5.74
C PHE A 85 -6.73 5.10 5.48
N ASN A 86 -6.17 5.29 4.29
CA ASN A 86 -4.95 4.61 3.90
C ASN A 86 -3.70 5.33 4.43
N MET A 87 -3.59 6.65 4.29
CA MET A 87 -2.35 7.36 4.63
C MET A 87 -1.90 7.14 6.08
N PRO A 88 -2.77 7.24 7.11
CA PRO A 88 -2.37 6.96 8.49
C PRO A 88 -1.82 5.54 8.69
N ARG A 89 -2.35 4.54 7.98
CA ARG A 89 -1.88 3.15 8.07
C ARG A 89 -0.58 2.94 7.29
N SER A 90 -0.46 3.58 6.13
CA SER A 90 0.71 3.50 5.27
C SER A 90 1.96 4.00 5.97
N VAL A 91 1.90 5.15 6.65
CA VAL A 91 3.08 5.76 7.28
C VAL A 91 3.63 4.95 8.45
N ILE A 92 2.77 4.29 9.24
CA ILE A 92 3.20 3.43 10.37
C ILE A 92 3.87 2.15 9.89
N HIS A 93 3.45 1.64 8.74
CA HIS A 93 3.94 0.39 8.17
C HIS A 93 4.91 0.58 7.01
N ALA A 94 5.33 1.82 6.74
CA ALA A 94 6.06 2.20 5.53
C ALA A 94 7.30 1.31 5.29
N LYS A 95 8.11 1.05 6.33
CA LYS A 95 9.30 0.17 6.22
C LYS A 95 8.95 -1.26 5.83
N ARG A 96 7.98 -1.88 6.49
CA ARG A 96 7.55 -3.25 6.15
C ARG A 96 7.00 -3.29 4.72
N ARG A 97 6.23 -2.27 4.34
CA ARG A 97 5.58 -2.21 3.03
C ARG A 97 6.58 -1.92 1.90
N SER A 98 7.66 -1.17 2.14
CA SER A 98 8.75 -1.02 1.18
C SER A 98 9.44 -2.36 0.93
N ASP A 99 9.74 -3.11 2.01
CA ASP A 99 10.41 -4.42 1.89
C ASP A 99 9.51 -5.44 1.15
N GLU A 100 8.20 -5.38 1.37
CA GLU A 100 7.23 -6.17 0.58
C GLU A 100 7.21 -5.77 -0.90
N MET A 101 7.46 -4.50 -1.24
CA MET A 101 7.54 -4.06 -2.63
C MET A 101 8.84 -4.44 -3.32
N ASP A 102 9.96 -4.53 -2.57
CA ASP A 102 11.20 -5.09 -3.10
C ASP A 102 10.98 -6.54 -3.57
N ASN A 103 10.30 -7.35 -2.75
CA ASN A 103 9.93 -8.73 -3.13
C ASN A 103 8.99 -8.76 -4.35
N VAL A 104 8.05 -7.82 -4.46
CA VAL A 104 7.16 -7.71 -5.63
C VAL A 104 7.95 -7.36 -6.88
N ALA A 105 8.94 -6.45 -6.77
CA ALA A 105 9.81 -6.12 -7.89
C ALA A 105 10.62 -7.33 -8.36
N GLU A 106 11.14 -8.14 -7.44
CA GLU A 106 11.80 -9.41 -7.77
C GLU A 106 10.87 -10.38 -8.49
N THR A 107 9.65 -10.60 -7.98
CA THR A 107 8.65 -11.48 -8.64
C THR A 107 8.33 -11.01 -10.07
N LEU A 108 8.27 -9.70 -10.32
CA LEU A 108 8.03 -9.18 -11.66
C LEU A 108 9.24 -9.41 -12.59
N ARG A 109 10.48 -9.28 -12.08
CA ARG A 109 11.69 -9.57 -12.87
C ARG A 109 11.78 -11.05 -13.25
N GLU A 110 11.37 -11.96 -12.36
CA GLU A 110 11.34 -13.40 -12.63
C GLU A 110 10.47 -13.77 -13.84
N ILE A 111 9.42 -12.99 -14.12
CA ILE A 111 8.55 -13.18 -15.29
C ILE A 111 8.94 -12.29 -16.49
N GLY A 112 10.11 -11.64 -16.44
CA GLY A 112 10.61 -10.76 -17.50
C GLY A 112 9.91 -9.40 -17.59
N GLN A 113 9.17 -9.00 -16.55
CA GLN A 113 8.52 -7.71 -16.49
C GLN A 113 9.36 -6.70 -15.71
N GLU A 114 9.65 -5.56 -16.34
CA GLU A 114 10.37 -4.45 -15.69
C GLU A 114 9.51 -3.81 -14.57
N PRO A 115 9.97 -3.81 -13.29
CA PRO A 115 9.15 -3.50 -12.12
C PRO A 115 9.00 -2.00 -11.80
N ARG A 116 8.85 -1.12 -12.80
CA ARG A 116 8.89 0.35 -12.66
C ARG A 116 8.07 0.89 -11.49
N MET A 117 6.78 0.54 -11.44
CA MET A 117 5.89 1.04 -10.40
C MET A 117 6.17 0.40 -9.04
N ALA A 118 6.66 -0.84 -9.02
CA ALA A 118 6.95 -1.53 -7.77
C ALA A 118 8.17 -0.91 -7.08
N GLU A 119 9.22 -0.60 -7.86
CA GLU A 119 10.42 0.10 -7.39
C GLU A 119 10.10 1.52 -6.92
N ALA A 120 9.38 2.30 -7.73
CA ALA A 120 8.97 3.65 -7.34
C ALA A 120 8.16 3.63 -6.04
N THR A 121 7.22 2.68 -5.91
CA THR A 121 6.45 2.51 -4.66
C THR A 121 7.35 2.16 -3.48
N ALA A 122 8.32 1.25 -3.66
CA ALA A 122 9.26 0.87 -2.61
C ALA A 122 10.10 2.07 -2.16
N GLU A 123 10.58 2.89 -3.10
CA GLU A 123 11.34 4.11 -2.85
C GLU A 123 10.51 5.14 -2.07
N THR A 124 9.30 5.46 -2.52
CA THR A 124 8.41 6.40 -1.82
C THR A 124 8.12 5.95 -0.39
N LEU A 125 7.84 4.65 -0.19
CA LEU A 125 7.57 4.12 1.15
C LEU A 125 8.82 4.07 2.03
N ARG A 126 10.00 3.80 1.46
CA ARG A 126 11.28 3.83 2.19
C ARG A 126 11.64 5.25 2.62
N TRP A 127 11.44 6.21 1.75
CA TRP A 127 11.55 7.64 2.08
C TRP A 127 10.59 8.01 3.22
N CYS A 128 9.31 7.62 3.13
CA CYS A 128 8.33 7.87 4.18
C CYS A 128 8.75 7.23 5.52
N ALA A 129 9.28 6.01 5.50
CA ALA A 129 9.80 5.35 6.69
C ALA A 129 10.97 6.11 7.34
N SER A 130 11.82 6.75 6.54
CA SER A 130 12.96 7.53 7.02
C SER A 130 12.57 8.78 7.83
N LEU A 131 11.31 9.22 7.73
CA LEU A 131 10.78 10.37 8.48
C LEU A 131 10.48 10.05 9.95
N GLY A 132 10.55 8.78 10.38
CA GLY A 132 10.34 8.41 11.79
C GLY A 132 8.90 8.61 12.29
N LEU A 133 7.91 8.59 11.39
CA LEU A 133 6.51 8.84 11.75
C LEU A 133 5.92 7.72 12.62
N LYS A 134 6.42 6.49 12.48
CA LYS A 134 6.02 5.37 13.33
C LYS A 134 6.31 5.66 14.81
N GLU A 135 7.45 6.28 15.10
CA GLU A 135 7.88 6.64 16.44
C GLU A 135 7.06 7.81 17.00
N LYS A 136 6.66 8.76 16.14
CA LYS A 136 5.76 9.87 16.50
C LYS A 136 4.39 9.34 16.95
N TYR A 137 3.81 8.42 16.19
CA TYR A 137 2.45 7.92 16.44
C TYR A 137 2.37 6.70 17.37
N LYS A 138 3.48 5.96 17.55
CA LYS A 138 3.58 4.75 18.40
C LYS A 138 2.48 3.73 18.08
N ASN A 139 1.45 3.66 18.93
CA ASN A 139 0.33 2.72 18.85
C ASN A 139 -0.98 3.39 18.37
N HIS A 140 -0.93 4.69 18.01
CA HIS A 140 -2.08 5.43 17.50
C HIS A 140 -1.93 5.63 15.99
N LEU A 141 -3.05 5.95 15.35
CA LEU A 141 -3.06 6.41 13.97
C LEU A 141 -3.37 7.91 13.97
N ALA A 142 -2.84 8.63 12.99
CA ALA A 142 -3.33 9.96 12.66
C ALA A 142 -4.84 9.92 12.36
N SER A 143 -5.52 11.02 12.64
CA SER A 143 -6.97 11.17 12.45
C SER A 143 -7.40 11.19 10.98
N GLY A 144 -6.49 11.55 10.07
CA GLY A 144 -6.73 11.62 8.63
C GLY A 144 -5.47 11.99 7.86
N TYR A 145 -5.60 12.20 6.54
CA TYR A 145 -4.45 12.50 5.68
C TYR A 145 -3.81 13.85 6.01
N SER A 146 -4.59 14.85 6.42
CA SER A 146 -4.08 16.19 6.70
C SER A 146 -3.06 16.19 7.84
N GLU A 147 -3.36 15.50 8.95
CA GLU A 147 -2.43 15.36 10.08
C GLU A 147 -1.16 14.58 9.68
N VAL A 148 -1.28 13.62 8.75
CA VAL A 148 -0.11 12.91 8.20
C VAL A 148 0.78 13.87 7.41
N LEU A 149 0.19 14.77 6.60
CA LEU A 149 0.95 15.77 5.84
C LEU A 149 1.68 16.75 6.78
N ASP A 150 1.00 17.24 7.82
CA ASP A 150 1.63 18.11 8.83
C ASP A 150 2.83 17.40 9.47
N ALA A 151 2.68 16.12 9.81
CA ALA A 151 3.76 15.34 10.40
C ALA A 151 4.93 15.08 9.43
N ILE A 152 4.65 14.93 8.13
CA ILE A 152 5.68 14.82 7.09
C ILE A 152 6.47 16.14 6.98
N GLU A 153 5.79 17.29 6.97
CA GLU A 153 6.43 18.61 6.89
C GLU A 153 7.31 18.89 8.12
N ASP A 154 6.79 18.62 9.32
CA ASP A 154 7.53 18.69 10.58
C ASP A 154 8.82 17.85 10.54
N ALA A 155 8.75 16.66 9.95
CA ALA A 155 9.88 15.73 9.87
C ALA A 155 10.93 16.21 8.86
N LYS A 156 10.50 16.74 7.70
CA LYS A 156 11.39 17.32 6.68
C LYS A 156 12.20 18.49 7.23
N GLN A 157 11.59 19.35 8.05
CA GLN A 157 12.28 20.50 8.66
C GLN A 157 13.35 20.11 9.68
N LYS A 158 13.29 18.89 10.23
CA LYS A 158 14.22 18.38 11.26
C LYS A 158 15.39 17.58 10.69
N GLN A 159 15.37 17.22 9.42
CA GLN A 159 16.49 16.53 8.77
C GLN A 159 17.56 17.56 8.33
N PRO A 160 18.83 17.43 8.75
CA PRO A 160 19.89 18.33 8.29
C PRO A 160 20.12 18.17 6.79
N THR A 161 20.39 19.30 6.13
CA THR A 161 20.64 19.42 4.69
C THR A 161 21.91 18.71 4.25
#